data_AF-A0A9D7XE75-F1
#
_entry.id   AF-A0A9D7XE75-F1
#
_cell.length_a   1.000
_cell.length_b   1.000
_cell.length_c   1.000
_cell.angle_alpha   90.00
_cell.angle_beta   90.00
_cell.angle_gamma   90.00
#
_symmetry.space_group_name_H-M   'P 1'
#
loop_
_entity.id
_entity.type
_entity.pdbx_description
1 polymer ?
#
loop_
_entity_poly.entity_id
_entity_poly.type
_entity_poly.pdbx_seq_one_letter_code
_entity_poly.pdbx_strand_id
1 'polypeptide(L)' 'MPRTEPIPQPKGDPFIGNMRAIDGDAPMQGFMRLARIHGPIFQLEFFGKPLILVSSRGDRQRAVR' A
#
# COMPACT_ATOMS: atom_id res chain seq x y z
N MET A 1 4.52 22.68 -18.26
CA MET A 1 4.62 22.24 -16.85
C MET A 1 4.15 20.80 -16.79
N PRO A 2 4.88 19.86 -16.16
CA PRO A 2 4.41 18.49 -16.05
C PRO A 2 3.14 18.44 -15.20
N ARG A 3 2.14 17.69 -15.67
CA ARG A 3 0.91 17.41 -14.93
C ARG A 3 1.20 16.25 -13.99
N THR A 4 0.98 16.45 -12.70
CA THR A 4 1.08 15.39 -11.68
C THR A 4 -0.32 14.96 -11.25
N GLU A 5 -0.47 13.65 -11.02
CA GLU A 5 -1.70 13.06 -10.47
C GLU A 5 -1.48 12.76 -8.99
N PRO A 6 -2.50 12.94 -8.13
CA PRO A 6 -2.39 12.61 -6.71
C PRO A 6 -2.22 11.09 -6.53
N ILE A 7 -1.42 10.70 -5.53
CA ILE A 7 -1.24 9.29 -5.18
C ILE A 7 -2.59 8.73 -4.69
N PRO A 8 -3.04 7.56 -5.20
CA PRO A 8 -4.25 6.91 -4.71
C PRO A 8 -4.17 6.61 -3.21
N GLN A 9 -5.21 6.97 -2.46
CA GLN A 9 -5.34 6.66 -1.04
C GLN A 9 -6.64 5.86 -0.81
N PRO A 10 -6.58 4.67 -0.20
CA PRO A 10 -7.77 3.94 0.22
C PRO A 10 -8.53 4.72 1.29
N LYS A 11 -9.84 4.50 1.35
CA LYS A 11 -10.68 5.13 2.37
C LYS A 11 -10.30 4.58 3.75
N GLY A 12 -9.76 5.46 4.59
CA GLY A 12 -9.48 5.17 6.00
C GLY A 12 -10.71 5.35 6.89
N ASP A 13 -10.65 4.74 8.06
CA ASP A 13 -11.58 4.98 9.16
C ASP A 13 -11.42 6.41 9.74
N PRO A 14 -12.50 7.03 10.27
CA PRO A 14 -12.47 8.41 10.74
C PRO A 14 -11.44 8.72 11.85
N PHE A 15 -11.06 7.74 12.67
CA PHE A 15 -10.19 7.96 13.84
C PHE A 15 -8.83 7.26 13.75
N ILE A 16 -8.71 6.23 12.93
CA ILE A 16 -7.50 5.37 12.86
C ILE A 16 -6.94 5.25 11.44
N GLY A 17 -7.51 5.98 10.48
CA GLY A 17 -7.05 5.94 9.10
C GLY A 17 -7.07 4.53 8.51
N ASN A 18 -5.95 4.09 7.94
CA ASN A 18 -5.84 2.80 7.28
C ASN A 18 -5.28 1.69 8.19
N MET A 19 -5.21 1.90 9.51
CA MET A 19 -4.56 0.95 10.43
C MET A 19 -5.16 -0.46 10.38
N ARG A 20 -6.48 -0.60 10.21
CA ARG A 20 -7.15 -1.92 10.08
C ARG A 20 -6.79 -2.67 8.80
N ALA A 21 -6.34 -1.96 7.76
CA ALA A 21 -5.89 -2.57 6.53
C ALA A 21 -4.47 -3.13 6.63
N ILE A 22 -3.72 -2.77 7.68
CA ILE A 22 -2.36 -3.24 7.91
C ILE A 22 -2.42 -4.56 8.68
N ASP A 23 -1.97 -5.62 8.01
CA ASP A 23 -1.83 -6.96 8.58
C ASP A 23 -0.64 -6.97 9.56
N GLY A 24 -0.91 -6.96 10.86
CA GLY A 24 0.13 -6.89 11.90
C GLY A 24 0.99 -8.15 11.99
N ASP A 25 0.43 -9.31 11.66
CA ASP A 25 1.12 -10.60 11.71
C ASP A 25 1.97 -10.84 10.45
N ALA A 26 1.51 -10.32 9.30
CA ALA A 26 2.16 -10.47 8.02
C ALA A 26 2.18 -9.15 7.22
N PRO A 27 2.90 -8.11 7.69
CA PRO A 27 2.83 -6.76 7.13
C PRO A 27 3.23 -6.70 5.66
N MET A 28 4.30 -7.41 5.28
CA MET A 28 4.75 -7.44 3.88
C MET A 28 3.71 -8.07 2.94
N GLN A 29 3.09 -9.18 3.35
CA GLN A 29 2.06 -9.87 2.57
C GLN A 29 0.79 -9.02 2.49
N GLY A 30 0.44 -8.32 3.58
CA GLY A 30 -0.62 -7.32 3.63
C GLY A 30 -0.39 -6.20 2.63
N PHE A 31 0.80 -5.59 2.62
CA PHE A 31 1.16 -4.56 1.66
C PHE A 31 1.17 -5.07 0.22
N MET A 32 1.63 -6.30 -0.03
CA MET A 32 1.53 -6.92 -1.35
C MET A 32 0.08 -7.17 -1.79
N ARG A 33 -0.85 -7.43 -0.87
CA ARG A 33 -2.29 -7.49 -1.17
C ARG A 33 -2.84 -6.11 -1.52
N LEU A 34 -2.50 -5.09 -0.72
CA LEU A 34 -2.94 -3.71 -0.97
C LEU A 34 -2.41 -3.17 -2.30
N ALA A 35 -1.16 -3.47 -2.66
CA ALA A 35 -0.59 -3.10 -3.96
C ALA A 35 -1.32 -3.76 -5.15
N ARG A 36 -1.86 -4.97 -4.97
CA ARG A 36 -2.69 -5.64 -5.98
C ARG A 36 -4.06 -4.98 -6.17
N ILE A 37 -4.58 -4.32 -5.14
CA ILE A 37 -5.90 -3.66 -5.15
C ILE A 37 -5.78 -2.21 -5.63
N HIS A 38 -4.79 -1.47 -5.10
CA HIS A 38 -4.66 -0.01 -5.30
C HIS A 38 -3.61 0.37 -6.33
N GLY A 39 -2.85 -0.60 -6.85
CA GLY A 39 -1.75 -0.37 -7.76
C GLY A 39 -0.39 -0.24 -7.07
N PRO A 40 0.67 -0.08 -7.85
CA PRO A 40 2.04 -0.18 -7.35
C PRO A 40 2.46 0.97 -6.44
N ILE A 41 1.78 2.12 -6.51
CA ILE A 41 2.03 3.29 -5.67
C ILE A 41 0.71 3.70 -5.03
N PHE A 42 0.65 3.68 -3.70
CA PHE A 42 -0.52 4.09 -2.94
C PHE A 42 -0.11 4.65 -1.58
N GLN A 43 -0.98 5.48 -1.01
CA GLN A 43 -0.80 6.10 0.29
C GLN A 43 -1.72 5.44 1.31
N LEU A 44 -1.21 5.20 2.52
CA LEU A 44 -1.99 4.83 3.70
C LEU A 44 -1.89 5.94 4.74
N GLU A 45 -2.75 5.86 5.76
CA GLU A 45 -2.67 6.70 6.95
C GLU A 45 -2.44 5.80 8.15
N PHE A 46 -1.37 6.08 8.88
CA PHE A 46 -0.95 5.31 10.04
C PHE A 46 -0.68 6.26 11.20
N PHE A 47 -1.50 6.19 12.25
CA PHE A 47 -1.45 7.12 13.39
C PHE A 47 -1.42 8.61 12.95
N GLY A 48 -2.30 8.99 12.02
CA GLY A 48 -2.39 10.36 11.50
C GLY A 48 -1.19 10.80 10.64
N LYS A 49 -0.28 9.89 10.29
CA LYS A 49 0.87 10.16 9.41
C LYS A 49 0.67 9.45 8.06
N PRO A 50 1.02 10.12 6.94
CA PRO A 50 0.98 9.47 5.64
C PRO A 50 2.10 8.43 5.53
N LEU A 51 1.76 7.25 5.02
CA LEU A 51 2.70 6.19 4.66
C LEU A 51 2.56 5.91 3.17
N ILE A 52 3.54 6.31 2.38
CA ILE A 52 3.56 6.07 0.93
C ILE A 52 4.26 4.75 0.67
N LEU A 53 3.55 3.80 0.06
CA LEU A 53 4.11 2.53 -0.38
C LEU A 53 4.39 2.58 -1.87
N VAL A 54 5.61 2.23 -2.22
CA VAL A 54 6.07 2.04 -3.60
C VAL A 54 6.50 0.59 -3.74
N SER A 55 5.79 -0.14 -4.59
CA SER A 55 6.13 -1.50 -4.96
C SER A 55 6.64 -1.52 -6.39
N SER A 56 7.82 -2.11 -6.57
CA SER A 56 8.26 -2.54 -7.89
C SER A 56 7.57 -3.86 -8.21
N ARG A 57 7.17 -4.06 -9.47
CA ARG A 57 6.70 -5.36 -9.96
C ARG A 57 7.90 -6.30 -10.01
N GLY A 58 8.28 -6.87 -8.88
CA GLY A 58 9.18 -8.01 -8.83
C GLY A 58 8.47 -9.18 -9.47
N ASP A 59 8.91 -9.57 -10.67
CA ASP A 59 8.48 -10.79 -11.32
C ASP A 59 8.44 -11.95 -10.31
N ARG A 60 7.42 -12.80 -10.49
CA ARG A 60 7.24 -14.07 -9.80
C ARG A 60 8.60 -14.62 -9.38
N GLN A 61 8.82 -14.81 -8.07
CA GLN A 61 9.80 -15.78 -7.63
C GLN A 61 9.38 -17.09 -8.29
N ARG A 62 10.03 -17.43 -9.42
CA ARG A 62 10.06 -18.80 -9.88
C ARG A 62 10.70 -19.52 -8.72
N ALA A 63 9.87 -20.26 -7.98
CA ALA A 63 10.35 -21.29 -7.09
C ALA A 63 11.38 -22.07 -7.88
N VAL A 64 12.65 -21.89 -7.52
CA VAL A 64 13.70 -22.80 -7.93
C VAL A 64 13.29 -24.09 -7.24
N ARG A 65 12.83 -25.04 -8.06
CA ARG A 65 12.47 -26.38 -7.62
C ARG A 65 13.65 -27.05 -6.94
#